data_AF-A0A651HGN9-F1
#
_entry.id   AF-A0A651HGN9-F1
#
_cell.length_a   1.000
_cell.length_b   1.000
_cell.length_c   1.000
_cell.angle_alpha   90.00
_cell.angle_beta   90.00
_cell.angle_gamma   90.00
#
_symmetry.space_group_name_H-M   'P 1'
#
loop_
_entity.id
_entity.type
_entity.pdbx_description
1 polymer ?
#
loop_
_entity_poly.entity_id
_entity_poly.type
_entity_poly.pdbx_seq_one_letter_code
_entity_poly.pdbx_strand_id
1 'polypeptide(L)'
;MIPKKVIEAARALAHLDRSMLSFTEEVRHVLRILRDAVDADTVNLGTMDYASGEAVHVSLDGFLMTPERVALLPKFINQHPMLRYARQHGEHPPLRFSDFLSRREFEETALYRECYRGYTHSMVTFTVAASAGLNISVVLSRASSDFTDEECAILSIMQPQIQLFIHNALLRRSMGVVAGAEPADRGVIVGVGNRVLMLDERAQAIWTRHLSRQHSRLPLPLARLALRGGIFEQPHPENGRILCASFRGIWEDWTLMLWEIQDPAQLPTPWNLTPREKEIGSWLIRGKGRHEIATLLGISIRTVHKHTEALYRKLEVDNQVAAIQTLGTVFNGQHQSVPSRPLPHTVDHFTLYSEPKAPD
;
A
#
# COMPACT_ATOMS: atom_id res chain seq x y z
N MET A 1 37.21 -7.17 2.92
CA MET A 1 36.93 -6.84 4.33
C MET A 1 35.66 -6.01 4.35
N ILE A 2 34.65 -6.35 5.16
CA ILE A 2 33.38 -5.59 5.19
C ILE A 2 33.62 -4.28 5.97
N PRO A 3 33.25 -3.10 5.42
CA PRO A 3 33.44 -1.83 6.12
C PRO A 3 32.73 -1.80 7.48
N LYS A 4 33.37 -1.20 8.49
CA LYS A 4 32.82 -1.11 9.86
C LYS A 4 31.41 -0.51 9.89
N LYS A 5 31.19 0.55 9.09
CA LYS A 5 29.89 1.23 8.95
C LYS A 5 28.77 0.29 8.49
N VAL A 6 29.07 -0.65 7.58
CA VAL A 6 28.08 -1.65 7.11
C VAL A 6 27.69 -2.61 8.24
N ILE A 7 28.66 -3.03 9.06
CA ILE A 7 28.41 -3.92 10.20
C ILE A 7 27.55 -3.20 11.25
N GLU A 8 27.87 -1.94 11.55
CA GLU A 8 27.10 -1.09 12.47
C GLU A 8 25.66 -0.88 11.96
N ALA A 9 25.49 -0.57 10.67
CA ALA A 9 24.19 -0.43 10.04
C ALA A 9 23.36 -1.72 10.08
N ALA A 10 23.96 -2.87 9.75
CA ALA A 10 23.29 -4.17 9.81
C ALA A 10 22.81 -4.51 11.23
N ARG A 11 23.64 -4.22 12.25
CA ARG A 11 23.25 -4.39 13.67
C ARG A 11 22.09 -3.46 14.04
N ALA A 12 22.15 -2.20 13.65
CA ALA A 12 21.09 -1.24 13.92
C ALA A 12 19.75 -1.68 13.30
N LEU A 13 19.76 -2.18 12.05
CA LEU A 13 18.58 -2.73 11.40
C LEU A 13 18.02 -3.96 12.13
N ALA A 14 18.91 -4.87 12.56
CA ALA A 14 18.53 -6.11 13.25
C ALA A 14 17.92 -5.86 14.64
N HIS A 15 18.41 -4.84 15.36
CA HIS A 15 17.99 -4.52 16.72
C HIS A 15 16.90 -3.44 16.81
N LEU A 16 16.42 -2.92 15.69
CA LEU A 16 15.31 -1.97 15.69
C LEU A 16 14.08 -2.62 16.33
N ASP A 17 13.59 -2.04 17.43
CA ASP A 17 12.28 -2.37 18.01
C ASP A 17 11.18 -1.81 17.11
N ARG A 18 10.26 -2.68 16.69
CA ARG A 18 9.22 -2.41 15.70
C ARG A 18 7.82 -2.63 16.26
N SER A 19 7.70 -2.91 17.56
CA SER A 19 6.44 -3.30 18.20
C SER A 19 5.34 -2.24 18.05
N MET A 20 5.71 -0.96 18.03
CA MET A 20 4.79 0.18 18.00
C MET A 20 5.01 1.13 16.83
N LEU A 21 5.90 0.80 15.89
CA LEU A 21 6.23 1.70 14.77
C LEU A 21 5.24 1.54 13.61
N SER A 22 4.77 2.68 13.10
CA SER A 22 4.10 2.78 11.81
C SER A 22 5.07 2.49 10.66
N PHE A 23 4.55 2.31 9.43
CA PHE A 23 5.42 1.94 8.31
C PHE A 23 6.40 3.05 7.97
N THR A 24 5.93 4.30 7.96
CA THR A 24 6.77 5.46 7.66
C THR A 24 7.82 5.69 8.76
N GLU A 25 7.53 5.37 10.02
CA GLU A 25 8.50 5.42 11.11
C GLU A 25 9.57 4.35 10.98
N GLU A 26 9.20 3.11 10.65
CA GLU A 26 10.17 2.05 10.35
C GLU A 26 11.09 2.47 9.19
N VAL A 27 10.53 3.02 8.12
CA VAL A 27 11.32 3.53 6.97
C VAL A 27 12.24 4.68 7.42
N ARG A 28 11.76 5.66 8.19
CA ARG A 28 12.62 6.76 8.67
C ARG A 28 13.82 6.27 9.49
N HIS A 29 13.69 5.20 10.26
CA HIS A 29 14.83 4.59 10.95
C HIS A 29 15.85 4.02 9.96
N VAL A 30 15.40 3.35 8.90
CA VAL A 30 16.29 2.88 7.83
C VAL A 30 17.00 4.04 7.13
N LEU A 31 16.29 5.12 6.81
CA LEU A 31 16.89 6.30 6.17
C LEU A 31 17.94 6.96 7.07
N ARG A 32 17.72 6.98 8.38
CA ARG A 32 18.71 7.49 9.35
C ARG A 32 19.97 6.64 9.35
N ILE A 33 19.83 5.31 9.38
CA ILE A 33 20.96 4.38 9.31
C ILE A 33 21.76 4.56 8.01
N LEU A 34 21.07 4.77 6.89
CA LEU A 34 21.71 5.07 5.61
C LEU A 34 22.50 6.38 5.61
N ARG A 35 21.89 7.46 6.12
CA ARG A 35 22.54 8.77 6.25
C ARG A 35 23.77 8.73 7.16
N ASP A 36 23.72 7.93 8.22
CA ASP A 36 24.86 7.79 9.13
C ASP A 36 25.99 6.92 8.51
N ALA A 37 25.64 5.98 7.62
CA ALA A 37 26.61 5.15 6.90
C ALA A 37 27.31 5.92 5.75
N VAL A 38 26.54 6.70 4.99
CA VAL A 38 27.02 7.49 3.84
C VAL A 38 26.55 8.94 3.99
N ASP A 39 27.52 9.85 4.00
CA ASP A 39 27.26 11.28 4.22
C ASP A 39 26.38 11.85 3.10
N ALA A 40 25.20 12.37 3.47
CA ALA A 40 24.23 12.94 2.56
C ALA A 40 23.41 14.02 3.25
N ASP A 41 23.08 15.08 2.52
CA ASP A 41 22.27 16.18 3.06
C ASP A 41 20.79 15.78 3.17
N THR A 42 20.33 14.90 2.27
CA THR A 42 18.97 14.35 2.31
C THR A 42 18.96 12.88 1.94
N VAL A 43 18.12 12.11 2.63
CA VAL A 43 17.84 10.70 2.32
C VAL A 43 16.33 10.49 2.24
N ASN A 44 15.90 9.88 1.14
CA ASN A 44 14.49 9.68 0.81
C ASN A 44 14.26 8.25 0.35
N LEU A 45 13.15 7.65 0.76
CA LEU A 45 12.63 6.45 0.11
C LEU A 45 11.29 6.81 -0.51
N GLY A 46 11.11 6.48 -1.77
CA GLY A 46 9.82 6.71 -2.39
C GLY A 46 9.56 5.81 -3.57
N THR A 47 8.38 6.02 -4.09
CA THR A 47 7.84 5.26 -5.20
C THR A 47 7.52 6.19 -6.34
N MET A 48 7.84 5.74 -7.55
CA MET A 48 7.52 6.43 -8.78
C MET A 48 6.68 5.55 -9.68
N ASP A 49 5.54 6.08 -10.13
CA ASP A 49 4.71 5.47 -11.17
C ASP A 49 5.24 5.94 -12.53
N TYR A 50 5.75 5.00 -13.33
CA TYR A 50 6.33 5.32 -14.63
C TYR A 50 5.33 5.79 -15.69
N ALA A 51 4.04 5.46 -15.53
CA ALA A 51 3.01 5.84 -16.48
C ALA A 51 2.52 7.26 -16.22
N SER A 52 2.31 7.63 -14.96
CA SER A 52 1.84 8.96 -14.58
C SER A 52 2.97 9.96 -14.31
N GLY A 53 4.19 9.47 -14.04
CA GLY A 53 5.33 10.28 -13.59
C GLY A 53 5.16 10.83 -12.17
N GLU A 54 4.12 10.40 -11.45
CA GLU A 54 3.89 10.80 -10.06
C GLU A 54 4.81 10.03 -9.12
N ALA A 55 5.34 10.73 -8.12
CA ALA A 55 6.17 10.14 -7.09
C ALA A 55 5.69 10.52 -5.68
N VAL A 56 5.95 9.63 -4.73
CA VAL A 56 5.58 9.75 -3.32
C VAL A 56 6.78 9.31 -2.50
N HIS A 57 7.22 10.12 -1.54
CA HIS A 57 8.41 9.80 -0.75
C HIS A 57 8.15 9.95 0.75
N VAL A 58 8.73 9.04 1.52
CA VAL A 58 9.08 9.25 2.92
C VAL A 58 10.46 9.88 2.97
N SER A 59 10.55 11.04 3.58
CA SER A 59 11.79 11.80 3.72
C SER A 59 12.21 11.90 5.18
N LEU A 60 13.53 11.84 5.40
CA LEU A 60 14.13 12.11 6.71
C LEU A 60 14.39 13.61 6.92
N ASP A 61 15.01 14.27 5.93
CA ASP A 61 15.55 15.63 6.05
C ASP A 61 14.83 16.63 5.11
N GLY A 62 13.73 16.21 4.49
CA GLY A 62 13.06 16.94 3.41
C GLY A 62 13.74 16.73 2.05
N PHE A 63 13.58 17.71 1.16
CA PHE A 63 14.18 17.69 -0.17
C PHE A 63 15.11 18.87 -0.35
N LEU A 64 16.23 18.68 -1.05
CA LEU A 64 17.11 19.78 -1.45
C LEU A 64 16.42 20.72 -2.45
N MET A 65 15.55 20.20 -3.30
CA MET A 65 14.79 20.99 -4.27
C MET A 65 13.54 21.60 -3.62
N THR A 66 13.23 22.83 -3.98
CA THR A 66 11.98 23.48 -3.54
C THR A 66 10.75 22.86 -4.23
N PRO A 67 9.55 22.97 -3.63
CA PRO A 67 8.31 22.43 -4.21
C PRO A 67 8.05 22.91 -5.64
N GLU A 68 8.37 24.16 -5.96
CA GLU A 68 8.17 24.74 -7.29
C GLU A 68 9.03 24.03 -8.35
N ARG A 69 10.27 23.66 -7.99
CA ARG A 69 11.18 22.94 -8.89
C ARG A 69 10.83 21.46 -9.00
N VAL A 70 10.42 20.84 -7.90
CA VAL A 70 9.90 19.46 -7.91
C VAL A 70 8.69 19.36 -8.86
N ALA A 71 7.82 20.37 -8.90
CA ALA A 71 6.68 20.41 -9.81
C ALA A 71 7.07 20.49 -11.31
N LEU A 72 8.31 20.84 -11.64
CA LEU A 72 8.83 20.84 -13.02
C LEU A 72 9.40 19.49 -13.44
N LEU A 73 9.84 18.64 -12.51
CA LEU A 73 10.47 17.35 -12.80
C LEU A 73 9.64 16.46 -13.77
N PRO A 74 8.30 16.36 -13.66
CA PRO A 74 7.50 15.57 -14.59
C PRO A 74 7.70 15.96 -16.07
N LYS A 75 8.00 17.23 -16.38
CA LYS A 75 8.28 17.70 -17.75
C LYS A 75 9.58 17.14 -18.31
N PHE A 76 10.53 16.84 -17.42
CA PHE A 76 11.88 16.37 -17.77
C PHE A 76 12.12 14.90 -17.40
N ILE A 77 11.10 14.18 -16.92
CA ILE A 77 11.22 12.81 -16.42
C ILE A 77 11.83 11.87 -17.46
N ASN A 78 11.44 12.03 -18.74
CA ASN A 78 11.97 11.26 -19.86
C ASN A 78 13.41 11.62 -20.24
N GLN A 79 13.94 12.73 -19.73
CA GLN A 79 15.34 13.16 -19.91
C GLN A 79 16.21 12.79 -18.70
N HIS A 80 15.62 12.33 -17.60
CA HIS A 80 16.37 11.98 -16.40
C HIS A 80 17.13 10.66 -16.59
N PRO A 81 18.47 10.66 -16.59
CA PRO A 81 19.27 9.50 -16.97
C PRO A 81 19.02 8.29 -16.06
N MET A 82 19.01 8.51 -14.74
CA MET A 82 18.77 7.43 -13.77
C MET A 82 17.34 6.85 -13.88
N LEU A 83 16.30 7.68 -14.06
CA LEU A 83 14.93 7.19 -14.23
C LEU A 83 14.73 6.46 -15.56
N ARG A 84 15.40 6.90 -16.63
CA ARG A 84 15.43 6.16 -17.90
C ARG A 84 16.05 4.78 -17.72
N TYR A 85 17.19 4.72 -17.03
CA TYR A 85 17.86 3.45 -16.73
C TYR A 85 16.96 2.54 -15.91
N ALA A 86 16.37 3.06 -14.82
CA ALA A 86 15.46 2.33 -13.95
C ALA A 86 14.21 1.83 -14.68
N ARG A 87 13.67 2.61 -15.63
CA ARG A 87 12.53 2.18 -16.46
C ARG A 87 12.87 1.02 -17.40
N GLN A 88 14.13 0.95 -17.86
CA GLN A 88 14.59 -0.10 -18.77
C GLN A 88 15.01 -1.38 -18.04
N HIS A 89 15.61 -1.26 -16.86
CA HIS A 89 16.21 -2.39 -16.14
C HIS A 89 15.40 -2.84 -14.92
N GLY A 90 14.48 -2.00 -14.41
CA GLY A 90 13.73 -2.26 -13.20
C GLY A 90 14.60 -2.12 -11.95
N GLU A 91 15.06 -3.24 -11.41
CA GLU A 91 15.97 -3.26 -10.28
C GLU A 91 17.38 -2.86 -10.71
N HIS A 92 18.02 -2.00 -9.92
CA HIS A 92 19.35 -1.52 -10.24
C HIS A 92 20.18 -1.24 -8.97
N PRO A 93 21.52 -1.33 -9.06
CA PRO A 93 22.42 -0.98 -7.96
C PRO A 93 22.43 0.54 -7.71
N PRO A 94 23.19 1.03 -6.70
CA PRO A 94 23.49 2.45 -6.53
C PRO A 94 24.12 3.02 -7.80
N LEU A 95 23.43 3.97 -8.41
CA LEU A 95 23.87 4.70 -9.60
C LEU A 95 23.86 6.19 -9.32
N ARG A 96 24.84 6.91 -9.88
CA ARG A 96 25.03 8.36 -9.79
C ARG A 96 24.68 9.04 -11.10
N PHE A 97 24.57 10.36 -11.11
CA PHE A 97 24.54 11.11 -12.38
C PHE A 97 25.83 10.91 -13.19
N SER A 98 26.98 10.86 -12.51
CA SER A 98 28.31 10.70 -13.10
C SER A 98 28.54 9.37 -13.80
N ASP A 99 27.73 8.35 -13.51
CA ASP A 99 27.76 7.07 -14.22
C ASP A 99 27.16 7.17 -15.64
N PHE A 100 26.43 8.26 -15.94
CA PHE A 100 25.79 8.50 -17.23
C PHE A 100 26.33 9.71 -17.98
N LEU A 101 26.58 10.80 -17.26
CA LEU A 101 26.97 12.10 -17.80
C LEU A 101 28.07 12.67 -16.92
N SER A 102 29.12 13.18 -17.54
CA SER A 102 30.07 14.02 -16.79
C SER A 102 29.35 15.23 -16.20
N ARG A 103 29.93 15.83 -15.16
CA ARG A 103 29.37 17.02 -14.51
C ARG A 103 29.04 18.13 -15.52
N ARG A 104 29.95 18.38 -16.46
CA ARG A 104 29.77 19.39 -17.51
C ARG A 104 28.58 19.06 -18.41
N GLU A 105 28.48 17.82 -18.89
CA GLU A 105 27.37 17.40 -19.75
C GLU A 105 26.04 17.50 -19.01
N PHE A 106 26.00 17.13 -17.73
CA PHE A 106 24.79 17.27 -16.92
C PHE A 106 24.37 18.73 -16.77
N GLU A 107 25.31 19.64 -16.50
CA GLU A 107 25.07 21.09 -16.38
C GLU A 107 24.52 21.72 -17.68
N GLU A 108 24.88 21.15 -18.84
CA GLU A 108 24.38 21.54 -20.16
C GLU A 108 22.97 21.02 -20.47
N THR A 109 22.38 20.15 -19.63
CA THR A 109 21.00 19.66 -19.82
C THR A 109 19.94 20.69 -19.40
N ALA A 110 18.76 20.64 -20.05
CA ALA A 110 17.61 21.41 -19.61
C ALA A 110 17.11 20.95 -18.23
N LEU A 111 17.16 19.64 -17.95
CA LEU A 111 16.83 19.07 -16.65
C LEU A 111 17.65 19.74 -15.52
N TYR A 112 18.96 19.87 -15.70
CA TYR A 112 19.79 20.52 -14.71
C TYR A 112 19.43 22.00 -14.57
N ARG A 113 19.39 22.76 -15.67
CA ARG A 113 19.14 24.21 -15.63
C ARG A 113 17.82 24.57 -14.95
N GLU A 114 16.77 23.82 -15.26
CA GLU A 114 15.41 24.11 -14.80
C GLU A 114 15.09 23.50 -13.43
N CYS A 115 15.66 22.33 -13.10
CA CYS A 115 15.35 21.63 -11.84
C CYS A 115 16.49 21.68 -10.83
N TYR A 116 17.71 21.29 -11.22
CA TYR A 116 18.80 21.03 -10.26
C TYR A 116 19.77 22.21 -10.01
N ARG A 117 19.80 23.22 -10.89
CA ARG A 117 20.77 24.32 -10.85
C ARG A 117 20.74 25.08 -9.52
N GLY A 118 21.86 25.08 -8.80
CA GLY A 118 21.98 25.73 -7.50
C GLY A 118 21.48 24.91 -6.30
N TYR A 119 21.09 23.65 -6.51
CA TYR A 119 20.70 22.73 -5.42
C TYR A 119 21.67 21.56 -5.28
N THR A 120 21.80 20.73 -6.31
CA THR A 120 22.66 19.55 -6.24
C THR A 120 23.14 19.13 -7.62
N HIS A 121 24.32 18.53 -7.65
CA HIS A 121 24.90 17.84 -8.80
C HIS A 121 25.12 16.35 -8.48
N SER A 122 24.76 15.93 -7.27
CA SER A 122 25.28 14.72 -6.65
C SER A 122 24.14 14.02 -5.96
N MET A 123 23.69 12.97 -6.64
CA MET A 123 22.61 12.10 -6.22
C MET A 123 23.04 10.67 -6.51
N VAL A 124 22.71 9.77 -5.59
CA VAL A 124 22.78 8.32 -5.83
C VAL A 124 21.41 7.72 -5.59
N THR A 125 20.96 6.84 -6.50
CA THR A 125 19.70 6.11 -6.36
C THR A 125 19.90 4.62 -6.55
N PHE A 126 19.15 3.81 -5.80
CA PHE A 126 19.06 2.37 -5.98
C PHE A 126 17.65 1.86 -5.68
N THR A 127 17.27 0.77 -6.34
CA THR A 127 15.94 0.17 -6.18
C THR A 127 15.93 -0.79 -4.99
N VAL A 128 14.92 -0.68 -4.13
CA VAL A 128 14.69 -1.64 -3.03
C VAL A 128 13.51 -2.58 -3.28
N ALA A 129 12.63 -2.23 -4.22
CA ALA A 129 11.69 -3.17 -4.81
C ALA A 129 11.20 -2.61 -6.16
N ALA A 130 11.03 -3.48 -7.15
CA ALA A 130 10.37 -3.14 -8.39
C ALA A 130 9.12 -4.01 -8.56
N SER A 131 7.95 -3.45 -8.24
CA SER A 131 6.68 -4.06 -8.67
C SER A 131 6.34 -3.58 -10.07
N ALA A 132 5.62 -4.38 -10.86
CA ALA A 132 5.29 -4.01 -12.24
C ALA A 132 4.57 -2.64 -12.30
N GLY A 133 5.23 -1.60 -12.83
CA GLY A 133 4.67 -0.25 -12.94
C GLY A 133 5.01 0.72 -11.80
N LEU A 134 5.63 0.26 -10.71
CA LEU A 134 6.13 1.09 -9.60
C LEU A 134 7.62 0.80 -9.34
N ASN A 135 8.44 1.84 -9.33
CA ASN A 135 9.82 1.74 -8.85
C ASN A 135 9.90 2.28 -7.43
N ILE A 136 10.40 1.46 -6.50
CA ILE A 136 10.59 1.83 -5.11
C ILE A 136 12.08 2.02 -4.91
N SER A 137 12.50 3.27 -4.80
CA SER A 137 13.91 3.65 -4.77
C SER A 137 14.26 4.43 -3.51
N VAL A 138 15.51 4.25 -3.11
CA VAL A 138 16.17 5.08 -2.12
C VAL A 138 17.03 6.08 -2.86
N VAL A 139 16.90 7.35 -2.50
CA VAL A 139 17.63 8.47 -3.09
C VAL A 139 18.39 9.21 -2.00
N LEU A 140 19.70 9.28 -2.13
CA LEU A 140 20.56 10.14 -1.32
C LEU A 140 20.99 11.31 -2.20
N SER A 141 20.99 12.52 -1.64
CA SER A 141 21.45 13.72 -2.35
C SER A 141 22.28 14.59 -1.45
N ARG A 142 23.33 15.20 -2.02
CA ARG A 142 24.15 16.20 -1.33
C ARG A 142 24.62 17.31 -2.27
N ALA A 143 24.91 18.48 -1.74
CA ALA A 143 25.32 19.66 -2.49
C ALA A 143 26.84 19.75 -2.67
N SER A 144 27.62 19.17 -1.75
CA SER A 144 29.06 19.36 -1.61
C SER A 144 29.89 18.69 -2.71
N SER A 145 29.70 17.39 -2.93
CA SER A 145 30.50 16.59 -3.85
C SER A 145 29.78 15.33 -4.32
N ASP A 146 30.28 14.71 -5.39
CA ASP A 146 29.75 13.45 -5.88
C ASP A 146 30.03 12.28 -4.93
N PHE A 147 29.23 11.21 -5.04
CA PHE A 147 29.40 9.99 -4.25
C PHE A 147 30.59 9.17 -4.77
N THR A 148 31.45 8.75 -3.86
CA THR A 148 32.65 7.96 -4.18
C THR A 148 32.30 6.50 -4.46
N ASP A 149 33.22 5.79 -5.13
CA ASP A 149 33.04 4.35 -5.39
C ASP A 149 32.97 3.53 -4.10
N GLU A 150 33.68 3.95 -3.04
CA GLU A 150 33.59 3.33 -1.72
C GLU A 150 32.19 3.50 -1.09
N GLU A 151 31.60 4.70 -1.19
CA GLU A 151 30.24 4.96 -0.71
C GLU A 151 29.21 4.15 -1.50
N CYS A 152 29.34 4.08 -2.84
CA CYS A 152 28.49 3.24 -3.67
C CYS A 152 28.64 1.75 -3.34
N ALA A 153 29.85 1.28 -3.00
CA ALA A 153 30.07 -0.10 -2.55
C ALA A 153 29.39 -0.38 -1.20
N ILE A 154 29.44 0.57 -0.25
CA ILE A 154 28.70 0.48 1.03
C ILE A 154 27.20 0.34 0.77
N LEU A 155 26.63 1.23 -0.05
CA LEU A 155 25.21 1.20 -0.41
C LEU A 155 24.84 -0.11 -1.13
N SER A 156 25.71 -0.63 -2.00
CA SER A 156 25.49 -1.89 -2.71
C SER A 156 25.41 -3.08 -1.76
N ILE A 157 26.21 -3.09 -0.68
CA ILE A 157 26.15 -4.14 0.34
C ILE A 157 24.90 -3.98 1.22
N MET A 158 24.49 -2.74 1.51
CA MET A 158 23.31 -2.46 2.34
C MET A 158 21.99 -2.69 1.60
N GLN A 159 21.95 -2.48 0.29
CA GLN A 159 20.76 -2.61 -0.56
C GLN A 159 19.94 -3.88 -0.26
N PRO A 160 20.47 -5.12 -0.37
CA PRO A 160 19.69 -6.33 -0.12
C PRO A 160 19.17 -6.45 1.32
N GLN A 161 19.87 -5.87 2.30
CA GLN A 161 19.42 -5.86 3.70
C GLN A 161 18.20 -4.95 3.86
N ILE A 162 18.17 -3.82 3.16
CA ILE A 162 17.05 -2.89 3.13
C ILE A 162 15.86 -3.50 2.40
N GLN A 163 16.10 -4.17 1.26
CA GLN A 163 15.05 -4.91 0.53
C GLN A 163 14.37 -5.92 1.46
N LEU A 164 15.15 -6.73 2.16
CA LEU A 164 14.65 -7.70 3.12
C LEU A 164 13.93 -7.06 4.31
N PHE A 165 14.45 -5.93 4.83
CA PHE A 165 13.80 -5.20 5.90
C PHE A 165 12.39 -4.76 5.50
N ILE A 166 12.26 -4.15 4.32
CA ILE A 166 10.98 -3.65 3.83
C ILE A 166 10.02 -4.79 3.51
N HIS A 167 10.50 -5.85 2.84
CA HIS A 167 9.72 -7.04 2.59
C HIS A 167 9.15 -7.62 3.90
N ASN A 168 9.98 -7.78 4.92
CA ASN A 168 9.54 -8.25 6.24
C ASN A 168 8.55 -7.29 6.91
N ALA A 169 8.69 -5.97 6.69
CA ALA A 169 7.74 -4.98 7.21
C ALA A 169 6.35 -5.10 6.58
N LEU A 170 6.29 -5.40 5.28
CA LEU A 170 5.02 -5.68 4.59
C LEU A 170 4.44 -7.03 5.02
N LEU A 171 5.26 -8.08 5.13
CA LEU A 171 4.81 -9.40 5.62
C LEU A 171 4.23 -9.33 7.04
N ARG A 172 4.87 -8.63 7.98
CA ARG A 172 4.30 -8.45 9.33
C ARG A 172 2.91 -7.83 9.30
N ARG A 173 2.66 -6.94 8.34
CA ARG A 173 1.37 -6.27 8.16
C ARG A 173 0.33 -7.20 7.53
N SER A 174 0.73 -8.16 6.68
CA SER A 174 -0.19 -9.15 6.10
C SER A 174 -0.72 -10.14 7.15
N MET A 175 0.05 -10.36 8.24
CA MET A 175 -0.31 -11.25 9.34
C MET A 175 -1.45 -10.72 10.24
N GLY A 176 -1.88 -9.46 10.09
CA GLY A 176 -2.97 -8.90 10.90
C GLY A 176 -4.27 -9.71 10.76
N VAL A 177 -4.99 -9.98 11.84
CA VAL A 177 -6.21 -10.82 11.78
C VAL A 177 -7.30 -10.16 10.91
N VAL A 178 -7.70 -10.84 9.83
CA VAL A 178 -8.83 -10.48 8.97
C VAL A 178 -9.71 -11.71 8.82
N ALA A 179 -11.02 -11.54 9.03
CA ALA A 179 -11.97 -12.65 8.90
C ALA A 179 -12.07 -13.14 7.45
N GLY A 180 -11.97 -14.46 7.24
CA GLY A 180 -12.25 -15.10 5.95
C GLY A 180 -11.13 -15.04 4.91
N ALA A 181 -9.89 -14.77 5.31
CA ALA A 181 -8.72 -14.87 4.43
C ALA A 181 -7.51 -15.34 5.22
N GLU A 182 -6.73 -16.28 4.68
CA GLU A 182 -5.43 -16.66 5.25
C GLU A 182 -4.39 -15.55 5.00
N PRO A 183 -3.40 -15.35 5.87
CA PRO A 183 -2.35 -14.35 5.66
C PRO A 183 -1.65 -14.45 4.30
N ALA A 184 -1.47 -15.67 3.79
CA ALA A 184 -0.80 -15.93 2.51
C ALA A 184 -1.61 -15.47 1.28
N ASP A 185 -2.94 -15.33 1.40
CA ASP A 185 -3.80 -14.91 0.30
C ASP A 185 -4.01 -13.40 0.20
N ARG A 186 -3.53 -12.67 1.21
CA ARG A 186 -3.70 -11.22 1.35
C ARG A 186 -2.54 -10.49 0.69
N GLY A 187 -2.88 -9.45 -0.07
CA GLY A 187 -1.95 -8.42 -0.48
C GLY A 187 -1.96 -7.26 0.50
N VAL A 188 -0.81 -6.64 0.72
CA VAL A 188 -0.64 -5.45 1.55
C VAL A 188 -0.28 -4.25 0.69
N ILE A 189 -0.96 -3.15 0.96
CA ILE A 189 -0.63 -1.82 0.44
C ILE A 189 -0.42 -0.89 1.63
N VAL A 190 0.65 -0.11 1.59
CA VAL A 190 0.92 0.96 2.55
C VAL A 190 0.88 2.30 1.83
N GLY A 191 0.40 3.34 2.52
CA GLY A 191 0.27 4.64 1.91
C GLY A 191 0.14 5.78 2.90
N VAL A 192 0.14 6.99 2.34
CA VAL A 192 0.09 8.27 3.06
C VAL A 192 -0.89 9.17 2.33
N GLY A 193 -1.88 9.70 3.05
CA GLY A 193 -3.01 10.43 2.47
C GLY A 193 -3.73 9.59 1.43
N ASN A 194 -3.93 10.14 0.24
CA ASN A 194 -4.52 9.41 -0.89
C ASN A 194 -3.47 8.69 -1.76
N ARG A 195 -2.21 8.63 -1.33
CA ARG A 195 -1.09 8.12 -2.11
C ARG A 195 -0.69 6.72 -1.69
N VAL A 196 -0.45 5.87 -2.67
CA VAL A 196 0.16 4.55 -2.45
C VAL A 196 1.65 4.73 -2.32
N LEU A 197 2.22 4.29 -1.20
CA LEU A 197 3.66 4.31 -0.97
C LEU A 197 4.28 2.99 -1.43
N MET A 198 3.76 1.85 -0.99
CA MET A 198 4.24 0.54 -1.44
C MET A 198 3.10 -0.46 -1.52
N LEU A 199 3.31 -1.49 -2.32
CA LEU A 199 2.43 -2.65 -2.44
C LEU A 199 3.30 -3.89 -2.59
N ASP A 200 2.88 -4.99 -1.98
CA ASP A 200 3.54 -6.28 -2.21
C ASP A 200 3.06 -6.91 -3.54
N GLU A 201 3.70 -8.01 -3.93
CA GLU A 201 3.41 -8.70 -5.19
C GLU A 201 1.94 -9.19 -5.26
N ARG A 202 1.39 -9.64 -4.13
CA ARG A 202 0.02 -10.13 -4.06
C ARG A 202 -0.99 -9.00 -4.22
N ALA A 203 -0.76 -7.86 -3.57
CA ALA A 203 -1.54 -6.65 -3.73
C ALA A 203 -1.46 -6.14 -5.16
N GLN A 204 -0.28 -6.19 -5.80
CA GLN A 204 -0.11 -5.80 -7.20
C GLN A 204 -1.01 -6.63 -8.12
N ALA A 205 -1.01 -7.95 -7.93
CA ALA A 205 -1.82 -8.87 -8.74
C ALA A 205 -3.32 -8.62 -8.58
N ILE A 206 -3.79 -8.45 -7.34
CA ILE A 206 -5.21 -8.18 -7.04
C ILE A 206 -5.61 -6.80 -7.56
N TRP A 207 -4.78 -5.78 -7.31
CA TRP A 207 -5.01 -4.40 -7.76
C TRP A 207 -5.14 -4.34 -9.27
N THR A 208 -4.19 -4.90 -10.01
CA THR A 208 -4.19 -4.88 -11.49
C THR A 208 -5.43 -5.55 -12.08
N ARG A 209 -5.97 -6.57 -11.41
CA ARG A 209 -7.16 -7.30 -11.83
C ARG A 209 -8.46 -6.54 -11.55
N HIS A 210 -8.58 -5.96 -10.35
CA HIS A 210 -9.85 -5.41 -9.87
C HIS A 210 -9.96 -3.89 -9.93
N LEU A 211 -8.84 -3.19 -9.90
CA LEU A 211 -8.74 -1.75 -9.76
C LEU A 211 -7.97 -1.19 -10.97
N SER A 212 -8.31 0.03 -11.37
CA SER A 212 -7.72 0.71 -12.54
C SER A 212 -6.18 0.72 -12.53
N ARG A 213 -5.57 0.88 -13.72
CA ARG A 213 -4.11 0.91 -13.94
C ARG A 213 -3.31 2.01 -13.21
N GLN A 214 -3.94 2.99 -12.57
CA GLN A 214 -3.21 4.00 -11.79
C GLN A 214 -2.86 3.43 -10.42
N HIS A 215 -1.57 3.16 -10.20
CA HIS A 215 -1.06 2.57 -8.97
C HIS A 215 -0.67 3.63 -7.92
N SER A 216 -0.54 4.90 -8.31
CA SER A 216 -0.04 5.98 -7.45
C SER A 216 -1.06 6.55 -6.45
N ARG A 217 -2.35 6.24 -6.62
CA ARG A 217 -3.45 6.83 -5.83
C ARG A 217 -4.47 5.80 -5.40
N LEU A 218 -5.00 5.98 -4.18
CA LEU A 218 -6.07 5.16 -3.64
C LEU A 218 -7.41 5.47 -4.35
N PRO A 219 -8.07 4.48 -4.99
CA PRO A 219 -9.37 4.67 -5.62
C PRO A 219 -10.42 5.18 -4.63
N LEU A 220 -11.34 6.02 -5.12
CA LEU A 220 -12.34 6.68 -4.28
C LEU A 220 -13.15 5.72 -3.37
N PRO A 221 -13.58 4.52 -3.83
CA PRO A 221 -14.26 3.57 -2.95
C PRO A 221 -13.40 3.13 -1.75
N LEU A 222 -12.10 2.90 -1.97
CA LEU A 222 -11.15 2.51 -0.92
C LEU A 222 -10.74 3.71 -0.05
N ALA A 223 -10.66 4.92 -0.61
CA ALA A 223 -10.47 6.14 0.16
C ALA A 223 -11.64 6.40 1.12
N ARG A 224 -12.88 6.08 0.72
CA ARG A 224 -14.04 6.15 1.63
C ARG A 224 -13.97 5.11 2.73
N LEU A 225 -13.48 3.90 2.43
CA LEU A 225 -13.23 2.87 3.44
C LEU A 225 -12.24 3.36 4.49
N ALA A 226 -11.15 4.00 4.07
CA ALA A 226 -10.15 4.56 4.98
C ALA A 226 -10.74 5.53 6.02
N LEU A 227 -11.71 6.35 5.59
CA LEU A 227 -12.37 7.33 6.47
C LEU A 227 -13.44 6.72 7.39
N ARG A 228 -14.08 5.62 6.98
CA ARG A 228 -15.22 5.02 7.70
C ARG A 228 -14.86 3.77 8.50
N GLY A 229 -13.73 3.14 8.19
CA GLY A 229 -13.35 1.84 8.70
C GLY A 229 -14.23 0.70 8.16
N GLY A 230 -13.95 -0.52 8.62
CA GLY A 230 -14.71 -1.73 8.29
C GLY A 230 -14.11 -2.57 7.18
N ILE A 231 -14.99 -3.32 6.49
CA ILE A 231 -14.65 -4.19 5.37
C ILE A 231 -15.35 -3.66 4.12
N PHE A 232 -14.57 -3.45 3.07
CA PHE A 232 -15.04 -3.16 1.73
C PHE A 232 -15.17 -4.46 0.94
N GLU A 233 -16.27 -4.61 0.21
CA GLU A 233 -16.53 -5.77 -0.63
C GLU A 233 -17.10 -5.29 -1.96
N GLN A 234 -16.48 -5.68 -3.07
CA GLN A 234 -16.92 -5.32 -4.42
C GLN A 234 -16.84 -6.55 -5.35
N PRO A 235 -17.96 -7.04 -5.89
CA PRO A 235 -17.96 -8.08 -6.91
C PRO A 235 -17.23 -7.64 -8.16
N HIS A 236 -16.45 -8.53 -8.75
CA HIS A 236 -15.83 -8.31 -10.05
C HIS A 236 -16.72 -8.87 -11.16
N PRO A 237 -17.08 -8.05 -12.16
CA PRO A 237 -18.13 -8.42 -13.13
C PRO A 237 -17.84 -9.70 -13.94
N GLU A 238 -16.55 -9.98 -14.21
CA GLU A 238 -16.18 -10.96 -15.24
C GLU A 238 -15.56 -12.27 -14.72
N ASN A 239 -15.20 -12.37 -13.43
CA ASN A 239 -14.37 -13.48 -12.94
C ASN A 239 -14.97 -14.26 -11.75
N GLY A 240 -16.16 -13.87 -11.28
CA GLY A 240 -16.82 -14.55 -10.18
C GLY A 240 -16.08 -14.45 -8.85
N ARG A 241 -15.30 -13.39 -8.63
CA ARG A 241 -14.64 -13.10 -7.36
C ARG A 241 -15.13 -11.78 -6.80
N ILE A 242 -15.10 -11.69 -5.48
CA ILE A 242 -15.35 -10.44 -4.75
C ILE A 242 -14.00 -9.93 -4.26
N LEU A 243 -13.67 -8.70 -4.63
CA LEU A 243 -12.57 -7.96 -4.03
C LEU A 243 -12.99 -7.57 -2.62
N CYS A 244 -12.19 -7.96 -1.65
CA CYS A 244 -12.34 -7.56 -0.29
C CYS A 244 -11.17 -6.68 0.13
N ALA A 245 -11.45 -5.67 0.94
CA ALA A 245 -10.41 -4.82 1.49
C ALA A 245 -10.72 -4.42 2.94
N SER A 246 -9.67 -4.24 3.73
CA SER A 246 -9.77 -3.70 5.09
C SER A 246 -8.64 -2.72 5.34
N PHE A 247 -8.98 -1.62 5.99
CA PHE A 247 -8.07 -0.52 6.25
C PHE A 247 -7.66 -0.50 7.74
N ARG A 248 -6.39 -0.17 7.99
CA ARG A 248 -5.82 0.04 9.33
C ARG A 248 -4.91 1.26 9.33
N GLY A 249 -4.80 1.92 10.48
CA GLY A 249 -3.96 3.10 10.66
C GLY A 249 -4.75 4.40 10.52
N ILE A 250 -4.02 5.49 10.27
CA ILE A 250 -4.55 6.85 10.12
C ILE A 250 -4.33 7.34 8.70
N TRP A 251 -4.95 8.46 8.32
CA TRP A 251 -4.84 8.94 6.95
C TRP A 251 -3.40 9.28 6.55
N GLU A 252 -2.55 9.66 7.50
CA GLU A 252 -1.14 10.03 7.30
C GLU A 252 -0.19 8.82 7.27
N ASP A 253 -0.62 7.64 7.72
CA ASP A 253 0.12 6.38 7.64
C ASP A 253 -0.86 5.22 7.78
N TRP A 254 -1.12 4.55 6.66
CA TRP A 254 -2.10 3.49 6.60
C TRP A 254 -1.61 2.24 5.92
N THR A 255 -2.29 1.15 6.28
CA THR A 255 -2.17 -0.17 5.69
C THR A 255 -3.54 -0.63 5.20
N LEU A 256 -3.63 -0.93 3.91
CA LEU A 256 -4.77 -1.56 3.28
C LEU A 256 -4.42 -3.02 2.98
N MET A 257 -5.20 -3.94 3.54
CA MET A 257 -5.15 -5.35 3.18
C MET A 257 -6.18 -5.62 2.08
N LEU A 258 -5.76 -6.31 1.03
CA LEU A 258 -6.58 -6.73 -0.10
C LEU A 258 -6.62 -8.25 -0.18
N TRP A 259 -7.78 -8.83 -0.43
CA TRP A 259 -7.90 -10.25 -0.73
C TRP A 259 -9.08 -10.50 -1.66
N GLU A 260 -9.15 -11.70 -2.20
CA GLU A 260 -10.25 -12.13 -3.05
C GLU A 260 -10.95 -13.31 -2.38
N ILE A 261 -12.26 -13.33 -2.51
CA ILE A 261 -13.07 -14.52 -2.17
C ILE A 261 -13.90 -14.91 -3.38
N GLN A 262 -14.23 -16.19 -3.50
CA GLN A 262 -15.13 -16.65 -4.55
C GLN A 262 -16.51 -15.99 -4.35
N ASP A 263 -17.11 -15.49 -5.42
CA ASP A 263 -18.47 -14.99 -5.39
C ASP A 263 -19.42 -16.15 -5.05
N PRO A 264 -20.10 -16.10 -3.90
CA PRO A 264 -20.99 -17.19 -3.51
C PRO A 264 -22.18 -17.36 -4.46
N ALA A 265 -22.49 -16.35 -5.29
CA ALA A 265 -23.43 -16.47 -6.40
C ALA A 265 -23.06 -17.59 -7.39
N GLN A 266 -21.78 -17.91 -7.51
CA GLN A 266 -21.27 -18.90 -8.46
C GLN A 266 -21.04 -20.27 -7.84
N LEU A 267 -21.04 -20.39 -6.50
CA LEU A 267 -20.80 -21.66 -5.83
C LEU A 267 -21.98 -22.63 -6.05
N PRO A 268 -21.73 -23.92 -6.31
CA PRO A 268 -22.77 -24.93 -6.37
C PRO A 268 -23.42 -25.09 -5.00
N THR A 269 -24.75 -25.12 -4.96
CA THR A 269 -25.53 -25.26 -3.74
C THR A 269 -26.50 -26.43 -3.88
N PRO A 270 -26.73 -27.24 -2.83
CA PRO A 270 -27.68 -28.36 -2.90
C PRO A 270 -29.14 -27.90 -3.08
N TRP A 271 -29.44 -26.63 -2.75
CA TRP A 271 -30.80 -26.08 -2.74
C TRP A 271 -31.27 -25.46 -4.06
N ASN A 272 -30.55 -25.65 -5.17
CA ASN A 272 -30.87 -25.04 -6.48
C ASN A 272 -31.25 -23.55 -6.37
N LEU A 273 -30.42 -22.79 -5.65
CA LEU A 273 -30.59 -21.35 -5.49
C LEU A 273 -30.33 -20.65 -6.83
N THR A 274 -31.16 -19.67 -7.15
CA THR A 274 -30.91 -18.75 -8.27
C THR A 274 -29.68 -17.90 -7.97
N PRO A 275 -28.98 -17.35 -9.00
CA PRO A 275 -27.84 -16.46 -8.78
C PRO A 275 -28.17 -15.33 -7.79
N ARG A 276 -29.36 -14.73 -7.90
CA ARG A 276 -29.79 -13.63 -7.03
C ARG A 276 -30.07 -14.05 -5.58
N GLU A 277 -30.62 -15.25 -5.37
CA GLU A 277 -30.81 -15.80 -4.02
C GLU A 277 -29.47 -16.12 -3.35
N LYS A 278 -28.50 -16.62 -4.12
CA LYS A 278 -27.13 -16.85 -3.64
C LYS A 278 -26.42 -15.53 -3.30
N GLU A 279 -26.52 -14.51 -4.16
CA GLU A 279 -26.01 -13.15 -3.86
C GLU A 279 -26.58 -12.63 -2.54
N ILE A 280 -27.90 -12.71 -2.35
CA ILE A 280 -28.55 -12.25 -1.11
C ILE A 280 -28.11 -13.08 0.09
N GLY A 281 -28.08 -14.41 -0.04
CA GLY A 281 -27.58 -15.32 1.00
C GLY A 281 -26.14 -15.00 1.40
N SER A 282 -25.29 -14.66 0.44
CA SER A 282 -23.90 -14.28 0.67
C SER A 282 -23.75 -13.05 1.57
N TRP A 283 -24.56 -12.02 1.33
CA TRP A 283 -24.55 -10.78 2.10
C TRP A 283 -25.15 -10.98 3.50
N LEU A 284 -26.14 -11.85 3.64
CA LEU A 284 -26.71 -12.21 4.94
C LEU A 284 -25.66 -12.87 5.85
N ILE A 285 -24.85 -13.78 5.32
CA ILE A 285 -23.76 -14.43 6.09
C ILE A 285 -22.70 -13.42 6.53
N ARG A 286 -22.47 -12.38 5.72
CA ARG A 286 -21.58 -11.25 6.03
C ARG A 286 -22.21 -10.23 7.00
N GLY A 287 -23.40 -10.52 7.52
CA GLY A 287 -24.09 -9.69 8.50
C GLY A 287 -24.75 -8.44 7.92
N LYS A 288 -24.88 -8.32 6.59
CA LYS A 288 -25.52 -7.16 5.97
C LYS A 288 -27.04 -7.20 6.15
N GLY A 289 -27.61 -6.05 6.51
CA GLY A 289 -29.06 -5.87 6.60
C GLY A 289 -29.71 -5.72 5.21
N ARG A 290 -31.02 -5.99 5.10
CA ARG A 290 -31.75 -5.93 3.81
C ARG A 290 -31.67 -4.57 3.11
N HIS A 291 -31.60 -3.47 3.85
CA HIS A 291 -31.40 -2.12 3.32
C HIS A 291 -30.01 -1.94 2.68
N GLU A 292 -28.98 -2.47 3.33
CA GLU A 292 -27.61 -2.44 2.80
C GLU A 292 -27.51 -3.32 1.56
N ILE A 293 -28.10 -4.52 1.59
CA ILE A 293 -28.16 -5.43 0.45
C ILE A 293 -28.87 -4.78 -0.74
N ALA A 294 -29.99 -4.08 -0.51
CA ALA A 294 -30.70 -3.34 -1.55
C ALA A 294 -29.81 -2.29 -2.21
N THR A 295 -29.04 -1.55 -1.40
CA THR A 295 -28.09 -0.54 -1.87
C THR A 295 -26.93 -1.18 -2.65
N LEU A 296 -26.33 -2.25 -2.12
CA LEU A 296 -25.19 -2.96 -2.74
C LEU A 296 -25.55 -3.59 -4.08
N LEU A 297 -26.76 -4.16 -4.20
CA LEU A 297 -27.23 -4.86 -5.39
C LEU A 297 -28.01 -3.97 -6.37
N GLY A 298 -28.16 -2.67 -6.07
CA GLY A 298 -28.88 -1.70 -6.90
C GLY A 298 -30.36 -2.04 -7.12
N ILE A 299 -31.03 -2.64 -6.13
CA ILE A 299 -32.45 -3.05 -6.22
C ILE A 299 -33.28 -2.54 -5.06
N SER A 300 -34.61 -2.56 -5.21
CA SER A 300 -35.51 -2.14 -4.14
C SER A 300 -35.44 -3.08 -2.93
N ILE A 301 -35.64 -2.54 -1.72
CA ILE A 301 -35.77 -3.35 -0.51
C ILE A 301 -36.90 -4.39 -0.60
N ARG A 302 -38.00 -4.06 -1.30
CA ARG A 302 -39.11 -5.00 -1.54
C ARG A 302 -38.65 -6.19 -2.37
N THR A 303 -37.77 -5.96 -3.35
CA THR A 303 -37.15 -7.02 -4.16
C THR A 303 -36.26 -7.89 -3.29
N VAL A 304 -35.44 -7.30 -2.41
CA VAL A 304 -34.62 -8.05 -1.44
C VAL A 304 -35.49 -8.91 -0.53
N HIS A 305 -36.59 -8.38 -0.01
CA HIS A 305 -37.55 -9.13 0.80
C HIS A 305 -38.09 -10.37 0.08
N LYS A 306 -38.59 -10.22 -1.16
CA LYS A 306 -39.12 -11.35 -1.95
C LYS A 306 -38.07 -12.44 -2.18
N HIS A 307 -36.83 -12.06 -2.50
CA HIS A 307 -35.77 -13.04 -2.67
C HIS A 307 -35.37 -13.70 -1.34
N THR A 308 -35.43 -12.96 -0.23
CA THR A 308 -35.15 -13.52 1.10
C THR A 308 -36.21 -14.55 1.50
N GLU A 309 -37.49 -14.29 1.23
CA GLU A 309 -38.58 -15.25 1.44
C GLU A 309 -38.42 -16.51 0.58
N ALA A 310 -38.08 -16.34 -0.70
CA ALA A 310 -37.84 -17.46 -1.60
C ALA A 310 -36.62 -18.30 -1.16
N LEU A 311 -35.55 -17.63 -0.72
CA LEU A 311 -34.36 -18.24 -0.14
C LEU A 311 -34.71 -19.06 1.11
N TYR A 312 -35.42 -18.47 2.08
CA TYR A 312 -35.81 -19.16 3.32
C TYR A 312 -36.65 -20.41 3.05
N ARG A 313 -37.60 -20.32 2.11
CA ARG A 313 -38.39 -21.48 1.68
C ARG A 313 -37.54 -22.59 1.07
N LYS A 314 -36.54 -22.26 0.25
CA LYS A 314 -35.64 -23.25 -0.38
C LYS A 314 -34.65 -23.88 0.61
N LEU A 315 -34.28 -23.14 1.64
CA LEU A 315 -33.41 -23.61 2.72
C LEU A 315 -34.18 -24.36 3.82
N GLU A 316 -35.52 -24.34 3.77
CA GLU A 316 -36.40 -24.91 4.81
C GLU A 316 -36.14 -24.32 6.20
N VAL A 317 -36.01 -22.99 6.26
CA VAL A 317 -35.76 -22.23 7.50
C VAL A 317 -36.74 -21.08 7.66
N ASP A 318 -37.04 -20.71 8.91
CA ASP A 318 -38.05 -19.69 9.21
C ASP A 318 -37.48 -18.29 9.47
N ASN A 319 -36.16 -18.19 9.65
CA ASN A 319 -35.53 -16.93 10.05
C ASN A 319 -34.10 -16.75 9.51
N GLN A 320 -33.64 -15.51 9.62
CA GLN A 320 -32.33 -15.08 9.13
C GLN A 320 -31.17 -15.83 9.79
N VAL A 321 -31.26 -16.09 11.09
CA VAL A 321 -30.17 -16.74 11.84
C VAL A 321 -29.99 -18.19 11.35
N ALA A 322 -31.10 -18.92 11.21
CA ALA A 322 -31.11 -20.28 10.67
C ALA A 322 -30.62 -20.30 9.21
N ALA A 323 -31.06 -19.36 8.37
CA ALA A 323 -30.56 -19.23 7.00
C ALA A 323 -29.04 -18.99 6.96
N ILE A 324 -28.52 -18.10 7.81
CA ILE A 324 -27.07 -17.82 7.91
C ILE A 324 -26.30 -19.08 8.34
N GLN A 325 -26.80 -19.84 9.32
CA GLN A 325 -26.16 -21.08 9.76
C GLN A 325 -26.13 -22.12 8.63
N THR A 326 -27.28 -22.37 7.99
CA THR A 326 -27.41 -23.35 6.89
C THR A 326 -26.54 -22.97 5.70
N LEU A 327 -26.55 -21.70 5.27
CA LEU A 327 -25.71 -21.25 4.18
C LEU A 327 -24.23 -21.23 4.58
N GLY A 328 -23.92 -20.88 5.83
CA GLY A 328 -22.57 -20.84 6.38
C GLY A 328 -21.86 -22.20 6.33
N THR A 329 -22.57 -23.32 6.47
CA THR A 329 -21.92 -24.65 6.34
C THR A 329 -21.43 -24.94 4.92
N VAL A 330 -22.12 -24.42 3.90
CA VAL A 330 -21.77 -24.60 2.48
C VAL A 330 -20.76 -23.55 2.03
N PHE A 331 -20.90 -22.30 2.48
CA PHE A 331 -20.03 -21.19 2.07
C PHE A 331 -18.76 -21.04 2.92
N ASN A 332 -18.74 -21.48 4.18
CA ASN A 332 -17.55 -21.55 5.03
C ASN A 332 -16.90 -22.95 5.05
N GLY A 333 -17.45 -23.94 4.33
CA GLY A 333 -16.89 -25.29 4.19
C GLY A 333 -15.51 -25.37 3.53
N GLN A 334 -14.88 -24.23 3.22
CA GLN A 334 -13.47 -24.13 2.81
C GLN A 334 -12.58 -23.24 3.72
N HIS A 335 -13.12 -22.55 4.72
CA HIS A 335 -12.32 -21.86 5.74
C HIS A 335 -13.09 -21.80 7.07
N GLN A 336 -12.64 -22.59 8.06
CA GLN A 336 -13.20 -22.57 9.40
C GLN A 336 -13.03 -21.20 10.07
N SER A 337 -14.11 -20.74 10.69
CA SER A 337 -14.32 -19.46 11.37
C SER A 337 -13.80 -19.44 12.82
N VAL A 338 -13.28 -18.28 13.26
CA VAL A 338 -13.16 -17.92 14.69
C VAL A 338 -14.41 -17.12 15.12
N PRO A 339 -15.00 -17.39 16.30
CA PRO A 339 -16.19 -16.68 16.78
C PRO A 339 -15.90 -15.24 17.19
N SER A 340 -16.81 -14.33 16.81
CA SER A 340 -16.84 -12.92 17.23
C SER A 340 -17.16 -12.83 18.72
N ARG A 341 -16.18 -12.42 19.54
CA ARG A 341 -16.43 -11.97 20.92
C ARG A 341 -16.72 -10.47 20.90
N PRO A 342 -17.74 -9.97 21.62
CA PRO A 342 -17.98 -8.53 21.70
C PRO A 342 -16.83 -7.83 22.43
N LEU A 343 -16.36 -6.71 21.87
CA LEU A 343 -15.43 -5.79 22.54
C LEU A 343 -16.11 -5.21 23.79
N PRO A 344 -15.42 -5.12 24.94
CA PRO A 344 -15.96 -4.44 26.10
C PRO A 344 -16.08 -2.94 25.81
N HIS A 345 -17.22 -2.37 26.19
CA HIS A 345 -17.41 -0.94 26.27
C HIS A 345 -16.54 -0.39 27.41
N THR A 346 -15.54 0.41 27.06
CA THR A 346 -15.03 1.46 27.94
C THR A 346 -14.94 2.74 27.14
N VAL A 347 -15.92 3.61 27.43
CA VAL A 347 -15.89 5.03 27.12
C VAL A 347 -14.93 5.64 28.13
N ASP A 348 -13.81 6.19 27.68
CA ASP A 348 -13.08 7.20 28.44
C ASP A 348 -12.89 8.43 27.56
N HIS A 349 -13.42 9.53 28.08
CA HIS A 349 -13.44 10.85 27.48
C HIS A 349 -12.01 11.38 27.27
N PHE A 350 -11.68 11.76 26.03
CA PHE A 350 -10.59 12.69 25.77
C PHE A 350 -11.16 14.04 25.31
N THR A 351 -10.97 15.02 26.18
CA THR A 351 -11.30 16.44 26.02
C THR A 351 -10.53 17.03 24.84
N LEU A 352 -11.23 17.58 23.85
CA LEU A 352 -10.64 18.39 22.79
C LEU A 352 -10.26 19.77 23.35
N TYR A 353 -8.96 20.07 23.38
CA TYR A 353 -8.46 21.43 23.59
C TYR A 353 -8.81 22.29 22.37
N SER A 354 -9.47 23.41 22.64
CA SER A 354 -9.76 24.47 21.69
C SER A 354 -8.56 25.41 21.60
N GLU A 355 -8.15 25.77 20.39
CA GLU A 355 -7.12 26.77 20.13
C GLU A 355 -7.56 28.18 20.63
N PRO A 356 -6.63 29.01 21.14
CA PRO A 356 -6.94 30.36 21.54
C PRO A 356 -7.06 31.29 20.31
N LYS A 357 -8.10 32.13 20.31
CA LYS A 357 -8.26 33.26 19.39
C LYS A 357 -7.07 34.21 19.50
N ALA A 358 -6.55 34.63 18.35
CA ALA A 358 -5.59 35.73 18.23
C ALA A 358 -6.22 37.05 18.74
N PRO A 359 -5.45 37.93 19.39
CA PRO A 359 -5.91 39.26 19.77
C PRO A 359 -5.84 40.25 18.58
N ASP A 360 -6.73 41.23 18.64
CA ASP A 360 -7.07 42.24 17.63
C ASP A 360 -5.90 43.10 17.10
#